data_AF-A0A8I2FZ68-F1
#
_entry.id   AF-A0A8I2FZ68-F1
#
_cell.length_a   1.000
_cell.length_b   1.000
_cell.length_c   1.000
_cell.angle_alpha   90.00
_cell.angle_beta   90.00
_cell.angle_gamma   90.00
#
_symmetry.space_group_name_H-M   'P 1'
#
loop_
_entity.id
_entity.type
_entity.pdbx_description
1 polymer ?
#
loop_
_entity_poly.entity_id
_entity_poly.type
_entity_poly.pdbx_seq_one_letter_code
_entity_poly.pdbx_strand_id
1 'polypeptide(L)'
;MEANLNANQLQRTAANPWVLAIDLWTPKEEDMNNARIIGGANYLETVQGYTGQGVRAEVMDGGLRTTHVDFQAHPPVIYAGNSSSTSHGTSVYGIVFGDGTGSADARGMLPDPEQPIFSCYNCFTDRYAHTQGLVNPVGPYRAVFQTNSWGNARTLDYTTISAEMDEIIFDMDIVICQSQSNAGNQMSRPQAWAKNILAVGGVRHYDTLTRTDDCWCSGASNGPAADGRIKPDVWHFYDYIRTT
;
A
#
# COMPACT_ATOMS: atom_id res chain seq x y z
N MET A 1 11.54 12.43 -2.05
CA MET A 1 13.03 12.34 -1.93
C MET A 1 13.46 12.16 -0.46
N GLU A 2 14.37 11.24 -0.13
CA GLU A 2 14.90 11.03 1.25
C GLU A 2 16.44 11.19 1.31
N ALA A 3 16.98 11.63 2.45
CA ALA A 3 18.42 11.82 2.64
C ALA A 3 18.89 11.62 4.10
N ASN A 4 20.00 10.90 4.28
CA ASN A 4 20.68 10.77 5.58
C ASN A 4 21.54 12.01 5.84
N LEU A 5 21.05 12.94 6.67
CA LEU A 5 21.71 14.22 6.97
C LEU A 5 22.26 14.24 8.40
N ASN A 6 23.51 14.65 8.58
CA ASN A 6 24.00 15.07 9.91
C ASN A 6 23.44 16.47 10.27
N ALA A 7 23.53 16.88 11.54
CA ALA A 7 22.95 18.14 12.02
C ALA A 7 23.37 19.38 11.18
N ASN A 8 24.65 19.48 10.81
CA ASN A 8 25.17 20.58 9.98
C ASN A 8 24.77 20.49 8.50
N GLN A 9 24.22 19.37 8.03
CA GLN A 9 23.60 19.23 6.71
C GLN A 9 22.11 19.54 6.79
N LEU A 10 21.41 18.99 7.79
CA LEU A 10 20.00 19.25 8.08
C LEU A 10 19.74 20.76 8.22
N GLN A 11 20.54 21.46 9.02
CA GLN A 11 20.39 22.90 9.27
C GLN A 11 20.66 23.76 8.02
N ARG A 12 21.54 23.31 7.10
CA ARG A 12 21.77 24.00 5.80
C ARG A 12 20.67 23.70 4.78
N THR A 13 20.08 22.50 4.83
CA THR A 13 18.95 22.12 3.97
C THR A 13 17.70 22.88 4.40
N ALA A 14 17.43 22.98 5.70
CA ALA A 14 16.30 23.73 6.27
C ALA A 14 16.40 25.26 6.04
N ALA A 15 17.60 25.79 5.85
CA ALA A 15 17.82 27.22 5.59
C ALA A 15 17.77 27.59 4.08
N ASN A 16 17.52 26.63 3.20
CA ASN A 16 17.43 26.86 1.76
C ASN A 16 16.02 27.39 1.40
N PRO A 17 15.88 28.57 0.75
CA PRO A 17 14.56 29.13 0.41
C PRO A 17 13.75 28.29 -0.59
N TRP A 18 14.34 27.26 -1.19
CA TRP A 18 13.66 26.29 -2.05
C TRP A 18 13.17 25.03 -1.31
N VAL A 19 13.38 24.93 0.01
CA VAL A 19 12.97 23.77 0.84
C VAL A 19 11.79 24.17 1.73
N LEU A 20 10.65 23.51 1.51
CA LEU A 20 9.38 23.84 2.18
C LEU A 20 9.19 23.14 3.55
N ALA A 21 9.71 21.91 3.71
CA ALA A 21 9.60 21.11 4.93
C ALA A 21 10.69 20.01 4.98
N ILE A 22 10.99 19.48 6.18
CA ILE A 22 11.86 18.31 6.40
C ILE A 22 11.33 17.53 7.62
N ASP A 23 11.18 16.21 7.50
CA ASP A 23 10.67 15.31 8.54
C ASP A 23 11.69 14.24 8.98
N LEU A 24 11.42 13.59 10.13
CA LEU A 24 12.20 12.46 10.64
C LEU A 24 11.75 11.11 10.08
N TRP A 25 12.69 10.22 9.81
CA TRP A 25 12.43 8.84 9.36
C TRP A 25 12.19 7.88 10.53
N THR A 26 11.31 6.89 10.33
CA THR A 26 10.98 5.83 11.31
C THR A 26 10.65 4.48 10.63
N PRO A 27 10.81 3.33 11.31
CA PRO A 27 10.49 1.99 10.78
C PRO A 27 8.98 1.70 10.62
N LYS A 28 8.65 0.46 10.22
CA LYS A 28 7.33 -0.02 9.74
C LYS A 28 6.98 -1.37 10.41
N GLU A 29 5.68 -1.70 10.48
CA GLU A 29 5.09 -2.82 11.24
C GLU A 29 3.90 -3.45 10.45
N GLU A 30 3.41 -4.65 10.81
CA GLU A 30 2.63 -5.58 9.96
C GLU A 30 1.26 -5.97 10.60
N ASP A 31 0.15 -6.17 9.84
CA ASP A 31 -1.18 -6.63 10.37
C ASP A 31 -2.12 -7.38 9.33
N MET A 32 -3.34 -7.89 9.70
CA MET A 32 -3.80 -9.28 9.38
C MET A 32 -5.32 -9.60 8.79
N ASN A 33 -6.18 -10.68 9.07
CA ASN A 33 -7.28 -11.45 8.25
C ASN A 33 -8.84 -11.25 8.39
N ASN A 34 -9.59 -11.26 7.26
CA ASN A 34 -10.72 -12.21 6.86
C ASN A 34 -11.48 -11.66 5.62
N ALA A 35 -10.71 -11.00 4.75
CA ALA A 35 -11.19 -9.92 3.90
C ALA A 35 -11.99 -10.38 2.68
N ARG A 36 -11.65 -11.52 2.09
CA ARG A 36 -12.01 -11.85 0.71
C ARG A 36 -13.50 -12.15 0.50
N ILE A 37 -14.08 -12.92 1.43
CA ILE A 37 -15.50 -13.28 1.42
C ILE A 37 -16.35 -12.01 1.62
N ILE A 38 -16.00 -11.25 2.65
CA ILE A 38 -16.80 -10.13 3.15
C ILE A 38 -16.66 -8.88 2.26
N GLY A 39 -15.51 -8.71 1.59
CA GLY A 39 -15.30 -7.74 0.52
C GLY A 39 -15.92 -8.15 -0.83
N GLY A 40 -16.56 -9.32 -0.91
CA GLY A 40 -17.32 -9.76 -2.08
C GLY A 40 -16.50 -10.35 -3.24
N ALA A 41 -15.18 -10.49 -3.11
CA ALA A 41 -14.34 -11.02 -4.19
C ALA A 41 -14.71 -12.47 -4.57
N ASN A 42 -15.07 -13.32 -3.59
CA ASN A 42 -15.60 -14.67 -3.87
C ASN A 42 -16.86 -14.64 -4.75
N TYR A 43 -17.72 -13.63 -4.58
CA TYR A 43 -18.93 -13.47 -5.40
C TYR A 43 -18.60 -12.98 -6.82
N LEU A 44 -17.67 -12.02 -6.96
CA LEU A 44 -17.22 -11.54 -8.27
C LEU A 44 -16.53 -12.64 -9.09
N GLU A 45 -15.67 -13.45 -8.46
CA GLU A 45 -15.06 -14.63 -9.06
C GLU A 45 -16.11 -15.66 -9.49
N THR A 46 -17.02 -16.04 -8.58
CA THR A 46 -18.02 -17.11 -8.84
C THR A 46 -19.10 -16.69 -9.85
N VAL A 47 -19.49 -15.41 -9.89
CA VAL A 47 -20.69 -14.95 -10.64
C VAL A 47 -20.32 -14.10 -11.87
N GLN A 48 -19.15 -13.46 -11.91
CA GLN A 48 -18.69 -12.66 -13.06
C GLN A 48 -17.40 -13.23 -13.69
N GLY A 49 -16.74 -14.21 -13.07
CA GLY A 49 -15.46 -14.75 -13.55
C GLY A 49 -14.27 -13.82 -13.32
N TYR A 50 -14.40 -12.81 -12.44
CA TYR A 50 -13.36 -11.82 -12.22
C TYR A 50 -12.32 -12.31 -11.21
N THR A 51 -11.15 -12.74 -11.71
CA THR A 51 -10.00 -13.22 -10.91
C THR A 51 -8.74 -12.34 -11.04
N GLY A 52 -8.84 -11.19 -11.72
CA GLY A 52 -7.70 -10.32 -12.01
C GLY A 52 -7.02 -10.60 -13.36
N GLN A 53 -7.55 -11.50 -14.19
CA GLN A 53 -7.06 -11.69 -15.55
C GLN A 53 -7.02 -10.36 -16.32
N GLY A 54 -5.91 -10.09 -17.01
CA GLY A 54 -5.65 -8.82 -17.71
C GLY A 54 -5.13 -7.68 -16.81
N VAL A 55 -5.25 -7.80 -15.48
CA VAL A 55 -4.79 -6.76 -14.54
C VAL A 55 -3.28 -6.84 -14.32
N ARG A 56 -2.61 -5.71 -14.52
CA ARG A 56 -1.20 -5.47 -14.17
C ARG A 56 -1.19 -4.48 -13.01
N ALA A 57 -0.51 -4.81 -11.92
CA ALA A 57 -0.57 -4.01 -10.69
C ALA A 57 0.67 -4.18 -9.82
N GLU A 58 1.01 -3.18 -9.01
CA GLU A 58 2.18 -3.21 -8.13
C GLU A 58 1.81 -3.25 -6.65
N VAL A 59 2.41 -4.19 -5.91
CA VAL A 59 2.54 -4.08 -4.45
C VAL A 59 3.92 -3.49 -4.16
N MET A 60 3.94 -2.30 -3.56
CA MET A 60 5.19 -1.67 -3.14
C MET A 60 5.35 -1.81 -1.62
N ASP A 61 6.38 -2.53 -1.17
CA ASP A 61 6.58 -2.78 0.25
C ASP A 61 8.08 -3.01 0.61
N GLY A 62 8.39 -3.66 1.74
CA GLY A 62 9.76 -3.83 2.26
C GLY A 62 10.55 -4.94 1.57
N GLY A 63 9.93 -6.06 1.25
CA GLY A 63 10.56 -7.17 0.53
C GLY A 63 9.60 -8.32 0.30
N LEU A 64 9.92 -9.19 -0.66
CA LEU A 64 9.07 -10.30 -1.09
C LEU A 64 9.84 -11.62 -1.12
N ARG A 65 9.30 -12.65 -0.45
CA ARG A 65 9.72 -14.05 -0.57
C ARG A 65 9.14 -14.62 -1.86
N THR A 66 9.79 -14.32 -2.99
CA THR A 66 9.37 -14.74 -4.34
C THR A 66 9.30 -16.26 -4.55
N THR A 67 9.86 -17.04 -3.62
CA THR A 67 9.84 -18.50 -3.61
C THR A 67 8.65 -19.11 -2.87
N HIS A 68 7.66 -18.31 -2.41
CA HIS A 68 6.45 -18.88 -1.81
C HIS A 68 5.58 -19.60 -2.83
N VAL A 69 4.94 -20.71 -2.42
CA VAL A 69 4.21 -21.60 -3.33
C VAL A 69 3.04 -20.88 -4.04
N ASP A 70 2.30 -20.04 -3.32
CA ASP A 70 1.17 -19.24 -3.86
C ASP A 70 1.57 -18.16 -4.89
N PHE A 71 2.86 -18.01 -5.20
CA PHE A 71 3.36 -17.10 -6.24
C PHE A 71 3.95 -17.86 -7.44
N GLN A 72 3.92 -19.20 -7.46
CA GLN A 72 4.62 -19.97 -8.51
C GLN A 72 3.80 -20.15 -9.79
N ALA A 73 2.46 -20.02 -9.75
CA ALA A 73 1.66 -19.96 -10.98
C ALA A 73 1.81 -18.59 -11.68
N HIS A 74 1.93 -17.50 -10.91
CA HIS A 74 2.11 -16.14 -11.40
C HIS A 74 3.37 -15.47 -10.79
N PRO A 75 4.60 -15.83 -11.27
CA PRO A 75 5.86 -15.38 -10.67
C PRO A 75 6.01 -13.85 -10.56
N PRO A 76 6.50 -13.32 -9.42
CA PRO A 76 6.60 -11.87 -9.21
C PRO A 76 7.56 -11.16 -10.14
N VAL A 77 7.07 -10.11 -10.81
CA VAL A 77 7.91 -9.21 -11.59
C VAL A 77 8.51 -8.15 -10.66
N ILE A 78 9.80 -8.31 -10.33
CA ILE A 78 10.52 -7.34 -9.50
C ILE A 78 10.90 -6.12 -10.34
N TYR A 79 10.39 -4.93 -10.00
CA TYR A 79 10.73 -3.68 -10.68
C TYR A 79 11.97 -3.02 -10.07
N ALA A 80 11.85 -2.18 -9.03
CA ALA A 80 12.98 -1.39 -8.54
C ALA A 80 14.01 -2.21 -7.73
N GLY A 81 13.62 -3.39 -7.24
CA GLY A 81 14.47 -4.24 -6.41
C GLY A 81 13.68 -4.96 -5.32
N ASN A 82 14.40 -5.70 -4.48
CA ASN A 82 13.85 -6.49 -3.38
C ASN A 82 14.83 -6.48 -2.20
N SER A 83 14.34 -6.53 -0.96
CA SER A 83 15.17 -6.60 0.25
C SER A 83 14.97 -7.90 1.03
N SER A 84 15.85 -8.18 1.98
CA SER A 84 15.75 -9.33 2.89
C SER A 84 14.63 -9.21 3.92
N SER A 85 14.05 -8.02 4.13
CA SER A 85 12.94 -7.77 5.06
C SER A 85 11.62 -8.20 4.41
N THR A 86 11.41 -9.51 4.29
CA THR A 86 10.40 -10.09 3.40
C THR A 86 9.02 -10.35 4.02
N SER A 87 8.85 -10.31 5.35
CA SER A 87 7.59 -10.72 6.02
C SER A 87 6.38 -9.88 5.56
N HIS A 88 6.42 -8.56 5.79
CA HIS A 88 5.31 -7.67 5.42
C HIS A 88 4.97 -7.72 3.93
N GLY A 89 5.96 -7.51 3.06
CA GLY A 89 5.73 -7.43 1.62
C GLY A 89 5.28 -8.77 1.02
N THR A 90 5.72 -9.91 1.57
CA THR A 90 5.14 -11.22 1.26
C THR A 90 3.67 -11.29 1.64
N SER A 91 3.34 -10.84 2.86
CA SER A 91 1.97 -10.87 3.37
C SER A 91 1.02 -10.02 2.52
N VAL A 92 1.40 -8.77 2.26
CA VAL A 92 0.66 -7.81 1.42
C VAL A 92 0.56 -8.30 -0.02
N TYR A 93 1.63 -8.87 -0.58
CA TYR A 93 1.62 -9.41 -1.94
C TYR A 93 0.69 -10.62 -2.06
N GLY A 94 0.64 -11.51 -1.07
CA GLY A 94 -0.31 -12.63 -1.03
C GLY A 94 -1.78 -12.19 -0.92
N ILE A 95 -2.08 -11.15 -0.12
CA ILE A 95 -3.43 -10.58 -0.03
C ILE A 95 -3.93 -10.09 -1.40
N VAL A 96 -3.05 -9.56 -2.25
CA VAL A 96 -3.42 -9.10 -3.60
C VAL A 96 -3.36 -10.24 -4.62
N PHE A 97 -2.26 -10.98 -4.71
CA PHE A 97 -1.91 -11.84 -5.85
C PHE A 97 -1.68 -13.32 -5.52
N GLY A 98 -1.85 -13.76 -4.26
CA GLY A 98 -1.64 -15.16 -3.90
C GLY A 98 -2.64 -16.07 -4.62
N ASP A 99 -2.16 -17.08 -5.35
CA ASP A 99 -3.05 -17.99 -6.09
C ASP A 99 -3.84 -18.96 -5.17
N GLY A 100 -3.40 -19.11 -3.91
CA GLY A 100 -4.01 -19.99 -2.90
C GLY A 100 -3.54 -21.45 -2.95
N THR A 101 -2.49 -21.78 -3.71
CA THR A 101 -1.98 -23.16 -3.86
C THR A 101 -1.52 -23.78 -2.55
N GLY A 102 -0.91 -22.99 -1.65
CA GLY A 102 -0.52 -23.46 -0.31
C GLY A 102 -1.68 -23.53 0.68
N SER A 103 -2.76 -22.78 0.45
CA SER A 103 -3.96 -22.73 1.28
C SER A 103 -5.09 -22.02 0.53
N ALA A 104 -6.19 -22.70 0.20
CA ALA A 104 -7.31 -22.08 -0.51
C ALA A 104 -7.90 -20.88 0.24
N ASP A 105 -7.90 -20.94 1.58
CA ASP A 105 -8.32 -19.84 2.47
C ASP A 105 -7.38 -18.63 2.45
N ALA A 106 -6.22 -18.74 1.79
CA ALA A 106 -5.22 -17.67 1.61
C ALA A 106 -5.21 -17.05 0.20
N ARG A 107 -6.12 -17.47 -0.70
CA ARG A 107 -6.22 -16.97 -2.08
C ARG A 107 -6.47 -15.45 -2.08
N GLY A 108 -5.65 -14.69 -2.78
CA GLY A 108 -5.69 -13.23 -2.84
C GLY A 108 -6.90 -12.67 -3.59
N MET A 109 -7.01 -11.35 -3.59
CA MET A 109 -8.12 -10.61 -4.24
C MET A 109 -8.09 -10.71 -5.78
N LEU A 110 -6.90 -10.82 -6.36
CA LEU A 110 -6.63 -10.92 -7.80
C LEU A 110 -5.67 -12.12 -8.04
N PRO A 111 -6.15 -13.36 -7.86
CA PRO A 111 -5.29 -14.54 -7.81
C PRO A 111 -4.82 -15.06 -9.17
N ASP A 112 -5.41 -14.59 -10.28
CA ASP A 112 -4.97 -14.97 -11.64
C ASP A 112 -4.49 -13.73 -12.46
N PRO A 113 -3.49 -12.96 -11.98
CA PRO A 113 -3.11 -11.66 -12.56
C PRO A 113 -2.31 -11.81 -13.86
N GLU A 114 -2.45 -10.82 -14.77
CA GLU A 114 -1.65 -10.73 -16.00
C GLU A 114 -0.18 -10.37 -15.72
N GLN A 115 0.06 -9.49 -14.73
CA GLN A 115 1.43 -9.16 -14.30
C GLN A 115 1.43 -8.63 -12.85
N PRO A 116 1.72 -9.49 -11.85
CA PRO A 116 1.79 -9.08 -10.45
C PRO A 116 3.18 -8.55 -10.11
N ILE A 117 3.31 -7.23 -10.04
CA ILE A 117 4.58 -6.51 -9.90
C ILE A 117 4.87 -6.30 -8.41
N PHE A 118 6.15 -6.39 -8.03
CA PHE A 118 6.64 -5.99 -6.72
C PHE A 118 7.75 -4.97 -6.83
N SER A 119 7.74 -3.97 -5.94
CA SER A 119 8.84 -3.02 -5.79
C SER A 119 9.17 -2.81 -4.32
N CYS A 120 10.46 -2.72 -4.01
CA CYS A 120 10.92 -2.38 -2.68
C CYS A 120 10.99 -0.85 -2.49
N TYR A 121 10.28 -0.31 -1.50
CA TYR A 121 10.18 1.14 -1.25
C TYR A 121 11.50 1.87 -0.96
N ASN A 122 12.61 1.17 -0.76
CA ASN A 122 13.94 1.75 -0.50
C ASN A 122 14.99 1.45 -1.58
N CYS A 123 14.60 0.75 -2.65
CA CYS A 123 15.50 0.40 -3.76
C CYS A 123 15.50 1.44 -4.90
N PHE A 124 14.69 2.49 -4.77
CA PHE A 124 14.70 3.69 -5.61
C PHE A 124 14.66 4.95 -4.73
N THR A 125 15.00 6.11 -5.29
CA THR A 125 15.06 7.41 -4.58
C THR A 125 14.07 8.46 -5.10
N ASP A 126 13.55 8.26 -6.31
CA ASP A 126 12.61 9.15 -6.99
C ASP A 126 11.25 8.44 -7.16
N ARG A 127 10.25 8.93 -6.43
CA ARG A 127 8.90 8.35 -6.39
C ARG A 127 8.09 8.65 -7.65
N TYR A 128 8.36 9.79 -8.28
CA TYR A 128 7.71 10.21 -9.52
C TYR A 128 8.26 9.39 -10.70
N ALA A 129 9.58 9.30 -10.85
CA ALA A 129 10.22 8.54 -11.91
C ALA A 129 9.92 7.03 -11.84
N HIS A 130 9.85 6.44 -10.63
CA HIS A 130 9.38 5.06 -10.45
C HIS A 130 7.95 4.89 -10.98
N THR A 131 7.02 5.76 -10.55
CA THR A 131 5.61 5.61 -10.93
C THR A 131 5.39 5.91 -12.43
N GLN A 132 6.14 6.84 -13.01
CA GLN A 132 6.15 7.11 -14.45
C GLN A 132 6.62 5.89 -15.26
N GLY A 133 7.67 5.19 -14.81
CA GLY A 133 8.14 3.96 -15.43
C GLY A 133 7.15 2.79 -15.27
N LEU A 134 6.43 2.74 -14.14
CA LEU A 134 5.39 1.76 -13.85
C LEU A 134 4.18 1.87 -14.80
N VAL A 135 3.71 3.09 -15.09
CA VAL A 135 2.53 3.32 -15.96
C VAL A 135 2.87 3.36 -17.45
N ASN A 136 4.13 3.59 -17.82
CA ASN A 136 4.56 3.89 -19.19
C ASN A 136 3.91 2.95 -20.24
N PRO A 137 3.11 3.48 -21.20
CA PRO A 137 2.34 2.67 -22.14
C PRO A 137 3.20 1.82 -23.10
N VAL A 138 4.45 2.25 -23.37
CA VAL A 138 5.45 1.47 -24.13
C VAL A 138 6.48 0.77 -23.25
N GLY A 139 6.37 0.94 -21.92
CA GLY A 139 7.18 0.24 -20.92
C GLY A 139 6.73 -1.20 -20.67
N PRO A 140 7.51 -1.98 -19.89
CA PRO A 140 7.25 -3.40 -19.66
C PRO A 140 6.17 -3.69 -18.61
N TYR A 141 5.74 -2.68 -17.86
CA TYR A 141 4.82 -2.80 -16.72
C TYR A 141 3.38 -2.43 -17.14
N ARG A 142 3.07 -1.13 -17.28
CA ARG A 142 1.72 -0.62 -17.58
C ARG A 142 0.71 -1.01 -16.48
N ALA A 143 1.08 -0.76 -15.23
CA ALA A 143 0.21 -1.09 -14.10
C ALA A 143 -0.96 -0.10 -14.01
N VAL A 144 -2.16 -0.62 -13.73
CA VAL A 144 -3.39 0.20 -13.59
C VAL A 144 -3.68 0.59 -12.14
N PHE A 145 -3.10 -0.13 -11.17
CA PHE A 145 -3.07 0.31 -9.78
C PHE A 145 -1.77 -0.09 -9.07
N GLN A 146 -1.55 0.55 -7.93
CA GLN A 146 -0.48 0.26 -6.98
C GLN A 146 -1.03 0.30 -5.55
N THR A 147 -0.47 -0.49 -4.63
CA THR A 147 -0.84 -0.43 -3.20
C THR A 147 0.38 -0.28 -2.29
N ASN A 148 0.24 0.59 -1.28
CA ASN A 148 1.27 0.96 -0.31
C ASN A 148 0.77 0.67 1.13
N SER A 149 1.20 -0.44 1.72
CA SER A 149 0.98 -0.74 3.14
C SER A 149 2.01 -0.05 4.07
N TRP A 150 2.67 1.00 3.57
CA TRP A 150 3.72 1.74 4.25
C TRP A 150 3.57 3.25 4.03
N GLY A 151 4.26 4.06 4.82
CA GLY A 151 4.42 5.50 4.58
C GLY A 151 5.50 6.09 5.47
N ASN A 152 5.65 7.42 5.45
CA ASN A 152 6.60 8.15 6.29
C ASN A 152 6.05 8.35 7.73
N ALA A 153 6.75 9.14 8.56
CA ALA A 153 6.32 9.44 9.93
C ALA A 153 4.89 10.01 9.95
N ARG A 154 4.11 9.66 10.98
CA ARG A 154 2.69 10.03 11.09
C ARG A 154 2.54 11.53 11.39
N THR A 155 1.52 12.15 10.81
CA THR A 155 1.16 13.57 11.02
C THR A 155 -0.36 13.76 10.95
N LEU A 156 -0.86 14.97 11.25
CA LEU A 156 -2.22 15.42 10.97
C LEU A 156 -2.30 16.25 9.67
N ASP A 157 -1.15 16.76 9.21
CA ASP A 157 -1.05 17.82 8.21
C ASP A 157 -0.84 17.26 6.79
N TYR A 158 -1.32 18.01 5.80
CA TYR A 158 -0.92 17.83 4.40
C TYR A 158 0.51 18.34 4.21
N THR A 159 1.44 17.48 3.77
CA THR A 159 2.86 17.83 3.64
C THR A 159 3.35 17.82 2.18
N THR A 160 4.63 18.08 1.96
CA THR A 160 5.29 17.88 0.65
C THR A 160 5.15 16.46 0.12
N ILE A 161 5.03 15.45 0.99
CA ILE A 161 4.79 14.04 0.60
C ILE A 161 3.33 13.84 0.16
N SER A 162 2.37 14.54 0.78
CA SER A 162 0.98 14.58 0.30
C SER A 162 0.90 15.24 -1.08
N ALA A 163 1.69 16.28 -1.32
CA ALA A 163 1.80 16.94 -2.61
C ALA A 163 2.49 16.07 -3.69
N GLU A 164 3.60 15.40 -3.36
CA GLU A 164 4.30 14.47 -4.27
C GLU A 164 3.35 13.35 -4.75
N MET A 165 2.51 12.80 -3.85
CA MET A 165 1.50 11.82 -4.23
C MET A 165 0.35 12.40 -5.05
N ASP A 166 -0.11 13.63 -4.77
CA ASP A 166 -1.17 14.27 -5.55
C ASP A 166 -0.73 14.64 -6.98
N GLU A 167 0.52 15.10 -7.14
CA GLU A 167 1.16 15.40 -8.42
C GLU A 167 1.30 14.13 -9.27
N ILE A 168 1.83 13.05 -8.67
CA ILE A 168 1.95 11.73 -9.34
C ILE A 168 0.59 11.22 -9.85
N ILE A 169 -0.47 11.27 -9.04
CA ILE A 169 -1.78 10.72 -9.43
C ILE A 169 -2.54 11.67 -10.36
N PHE A 170 -2.18 12.96 -10.41
CA PHE A 170 -2.74 13.91 -11.37
C PHE A 170 -2.10 13.78 -12.76
N ASP A 171 -0.79 13.53 -12.82
CA ASP A 171 -0.03 13.40 -14.07
C ASP A 171 -0.13 11.98 -14.69
N MET A 172 -0.54 10.97 -13.93
CA MET A 172 -0.44 9.56 -14.32
C MET A 172 -1.77 8.81 -14.11
N ASP A 173 -2.20 8.06 -15.13
CA ASP A 173 -3.41 7.23 -15.11
C ASP A 173 -3.20 5.95 -14.27
N ILE A 174 -3.21 6.10 -12.94
CA ILE A 174 -3.01 5.01 -11.97
C ILE A 174 -3.76 5.27 -10.66
N VAL A 175 -4.48 4.25 -10.18
CA VAL A 175 -5.05 4.26 -8.82
C VAL A 175 -3.95 3.87 -7.82
N ILE A 176 -3.70 4.70 -6.79
CA ILE A 176 -2.76 4.36 -5.72
C ILE A 176 -3.52 4.23 -4.39
N CYS A 177 -3.52 3.00 -3.86
CA CYS A 177 -4.08 2.66 -2.55
C CYS A 177 -3.03 2.91 -1.46
N GLN A 178 -3.46 3.47 -0.33
CA GLN A 178 -2.55 3.89 0.74
C GLN A 178 -3.13 3.62 2.13
N SER A 179 -2.38 2.90 2.95
CA SER A 179 -2.72 2.69 4.37
C SER A 179 -2.68 4.00 5.18
N GLN A 180 -3.69 4.22 6.04
CA GLN A 180 -3.70 5.33 7.01
C GLN A 180 -2.60 5.21 8.08
N SER A 181 -2.11 3.99 8.39
CA SER A 181 -1.33 3.60 9.58
C SER A 181 -2.20 3.13 10.77
N ASN A 182 -1.54 2.71 11.86
CA ASN A 182 -2.14 2.09 13.05
C ASN A 182 -1.78 2.91 14.31
N ALA A 183 -2.42 4.08 14.50
CA ALA A 183 -2.16 4.96 15.66
C ALA A 183 -3.27 5.02 16.71
N GLY A 184 -4.44 4.42 16.45
CA GLY A 184 -5.62 4.53 17.31
C GLY A 184 -6.19 5.95 17.46
N ASN A 185 -5.76 6.88 16.60
CA ASN A 185 -6.15 8.29 16.57
C ASN A 185 -5.85 8.88 15.17
N GLN A 186 -6.01 10.20 15.01
CA GLN A 186 -5.91 10.85 13.71
C GLN A 186 -4.50 10.85 13.08
N MET A 187 -3.43 10.52 13.82
CA MET A 187 -2.06 10.53 13.32
C MET A 187 -1.85 9.50 12.20
N SER A 188 -1.88 9.97 10.94
CA SER A 188 -1.89 9.11 9.73
C SER A 188 -0.64 9.32 8.86
N ARG A 189 -0.40 8.46 7.87
CA ARG A 189 0.70 8.64 6.90
C ARG A 189 0.46 9.91 6.06
N PRO A 190 1.47 10.76 5.80
CA PRO A 190 1.27 11.95 4.97
C PRO A 190 0.87 11.61 3.53
N GLN A 191 1.29 10.46 3.00
CA GLN A 191 0.77 9.92 1.74
C GLN A 191 -0.76 9.81 1.72
N ALA A 192 -1.38 9.40 2.84
CA ALA A 192 -2.82 9.16 2.94
C ALA A 192 -3.64 10.46 3.09
N TRP A 193 -2.98 11.56 3.45
CA TRP A 193 -3.57 12.90 3.48
C TRP A 193 -3.57 13.63 2.13
N ALA A 194 -2.95 13.07 1.09
CA ALA A 194 -3.14 13.54 -0.28
C ALA A 194 -4.64 13.54 -0.67
N LYS A 195 -5.04 14.33 -1.66
CA LYS A 195 -6.44 14.44 -2.10
C LYS A 195 -6.82 13.29 -3.03
N ASN A 196 -5.95 12.99 -3.99
CA ASN A 196 -6.13 12.07 -5.12
C ASN A 196 -5.84 10.60 -4.74
N ILE A 197 -5.19 10.37 -3.59
CA ILE A 197 -4.91 9.02 -3.07
C ILE A 197 -6.20 8.30 -2.64
N LEU A 198 -6.26 6.98 -2.82
CA LEU A 198 -7.27 6.15 -2.18
C LEU A 198 -6.75 5.71 -0.80
N ALA A 199 -7.07 6.48 0.23
CA ALA A 199 -6.68 6.19 1.61
C ALA A 199 -7.61 5.14 2.22
N VAL A 200 -7.02 4.13 2.86
CA VAL A 200 -7.71 2.98 3.45
C VAL A 200 -7.49 2.96 4.96
N GLY A 201 -8.57 2.97 5.73
CA GLY A 201 -8.57 2.73 7.17
C GLY A 201 -8.75 1.26 7.54
N GLY A 202 -8.32 0.89 8.75
CA GLY A 202 -8.51 -0.44 9.32
C GLY A 202 -9.69 -0.53 10.30
N VAL A 203 -10.44 -1.61 10.23
CA VAL A 203 -11.46 -2.04 11.20
C VAL A 203 -11.13 -3.45 11.67
N ARG A 204 -11.33 -3.75 12.95
CA ARG A 204 -11.27 -5.12 13.48
C ARG A 204 -12.57 -5.86 13.22
N HIS A 205 -12.48 -7.15 12.98
CA HIS A 205 -13.64 -8.04 12.78
C HIS A 205 -13.43 -9.45 13.34
N TYR A 206 -12.32 -9.69 14.06
CA TYR A 206 -12.15 -10.86 14.92
C TYR A 206 -12.34 -12.22 14.22
N ASP A 207 -11.99 -12.27 12.93
CA ASP A 207 -12.14 -13.44 12.05
C ASP A 207 -13.61 -13.90 11.84
N THR A 208 -14.63 -13.07 12.13
CA THR A 208 -16.04 -13.41 11.91
C THR A 208 -16.58 -12.93 10.55
N LEU A 209 -17.58 -13.66 10.01
CA LEU A 209 -18.30 -13.27 8.79
C LEU A 209 -19.43 -12.25 9.05
N THR A 210 -19.71 -11.93 10.32
CA THR A 210 -20.84 -11.10 10.74
C THR A 210 -20.37 -9.70 11.12
N ARG A 211 -20.95 -8.68 10.49
CA ARG A 211 -20.66 -7.26 10.76
C ARG A 211 -21.15 -6.74 12.12
N THR A 212 -21.31 -7.60 13.12
CA THR A 212 -21.95 -7.33 14.41
C THR A 212 -20.96 -7.02 15.53
N ASP A 213 -19.74 -7.53 15.42
CA ASP A 213 -18.60 -7.26 16.29
C ASP A 213 -17.47 -6.48 15.60
N ASP A 214 -17.66 -6.13 14.31
CA ASP A 214 -16.88 -5.11 13.58
C ASP A 214 -16.66 -3.85 14.44
N CYS A 215 -15.41 -3.48 14.73
CA CYS A 215 -15.10 -2.24 15.43
C CYS A 215 -13.77 -1.61 15.03
N TRP A 216 -13.73 -0.27 14.99
CA TRP A 216 -12.46 0.45 14.87
C TRP A 216 -11.56 0.24 16.10
N CYS A 217 -12.16 0.14 17.29
CA CYS A 217 -11.53 -0.18 18.57
C CYS A 217 -10.18 0.50 18.85
N SER A 218 -10.02 1.76 18.43
CA SER A 218 -8.78 2.53 18.54
C SER A 218 -7.53 1.80 18.04
N GLY A 219 -7.67 1.04 16.94
CA GLY A 219 -6.59 0.33 16.28
C GLY A 219 -5.95 1.15 15.15
N ALA A 220 -6.64 1.26 14.02
CA ALA A 220 -6.17 2.01 12.86
C ALA A 220 -6.09 3.52 13.14
N SER A 221 -5.28 4.23 12.36
CA SER A 221 -5.37 5.68 12.24
C SER A 221 -6.64 6.07 11.50
N ASN A 222 -7.25 7.20 11.88
CA ASN A 222 -8.50 7.70 11.32
C ASN A 222 -8.37 9.18 10.88
N GLY A 223 -9.48 9.80 10.51
CA GLY A 223 -9.55 11.24 10.27
C GLY A 223 -10.63 11.92 11.13
N PRO A 224 -11.05 13.15 10.79
CA PRO A 224 -10.67 13.91 9.60
C PRO A 224 -9.19 14.34 9.59
N ALA A 225 -8.70 14.74 8.42
CA ALA A 225 -7.42 15.44 8.28
C ALA A 225 -7.47 16.82 8.98
N ALA A 226 -6.32 17.45 9.23
CA ALA A 226 -6.25 18.75 9.92
C ALA A 226 -7.04 19.88 9.23
N ASP A 227 -7.22 19.80 7.91
CA ASP A 227 -8.01 20.74 7.10
C ASP A 227 -9.52 20.42 7.03
N GLY A 228 -9.97 19.40 7.77
CA GLY A 228 -11.36 18.98 7.84
C GLY A 228 -11.81 18.04 6.72
N ARG A 229 -10.94 17.64 5.78
CA ARG A 229 -11.30 16.65 4.76
C ARG A 229 -11.61 15.29 5.37
N ILE A 230 -12.63 14.63 4.80
CA ILE A 230 -12.94 13.23 5.10
C ILE A 230 -11.83 12.37 4.49
N LYS A 231 -11.07 11.71 5.37
CA LYS A 231 -10.14 10.61 5.10
C LYS A 231 -10.24 9.65 6.30
N PRO A 232 -10.01 8.33 6.14
CA PRO A 232 -9.81 7.64 4.88
C PRO A 232 -11.07 7.70 3.99
N ASP A 233 -10.91 7.45 2.69
CA ASP A 233 -12.02 7.43 1.73
C ASP A 233 -12.85 6.15 1.88
N VAL A 234 -12.19 5.04 2.19
CA VAL A 234 -12.76 3.71 2.42
C VAL A 234 -12.07 3.04 3.60
N TRP A 235 -12.63 1.93 4.08
CA TRP A 235 -12.02 1.13 5.13
C TRP A 235 -12.15 -0.35 4.80
N HIS A 236 -11.21 -1.14 5.31
CA HIS A 236 -11.25 -2.59 5.26
C HIS A 236 -10.68 -3.18 6.54
N PHE A 237 -10.57 -4.50 6.60
CA PHE A 237 -10.09 -5.21 7.77
C PHE A 237 -8.57 -5.33 7.87
N TYR A 238 -8.07 -5.55 9.09
CA TYR A 238 -6.63 -5.62 9.37
C TYR A 238 -6.22 -6.54 10.55
N ASP A 239 -7.00 -7.55 10.96
CA ASP A 239 -6.67 -8.45 12.10
C ASP A 239 -6.90 -9.94 11.80
N TYR A 240 -5.92 -10.86 12.05
CA TYR A 240 -5.85 -12.37 11.90
C TYR A 240 -5.22 -13.21 10.72
N ILE A 241 -4.38 -12.68 9.79
CA ILE A 241 -4.11 -13.08 8.37
C ILE A 241 -4.11 -14.58 7.98
N ARG A 242 -4.86 -14.88 6.92
CA ARG A 242 -4.64 -16.02 6.04
C ARG A 242 -4.05 -15.56 4.71
N THR A 243 -2.72 -15.61 4.66
CA THR A 243 -1.85 -15.34 3.50
C THR A 243 -0.67 -16.30 3.59
N THR A 244 0.27 -16.13 2.69
CA THR A 244 1.57 -16.79 2.51
C THR A 244 2.55 -16.65 3.67
#